data_AF-A0A7C3K2Q2-F1
#
_entry.id   AF-A0A7C3K2Q2-F1
#
_cell.length_a   1.000
_cell.length_b   1.000
_cell.length_c   1.000
_cell.angle_alpha   90.00
_cell.angle_beta   90.00
_cell.angle_gamma   90.00
#
_symmetry.space_group_name_H-M   'P 1'
#
loop_
_entity.id
_entity.type
_entity.pdbx_description
1 polymer ?
#
loop_
_entity_poly.entity_id
_entity_poly.type
_entity_poly.pdbx_seq_one_letter_code
_entity_poly.pdbx_strand_id
1 'polypeptide(L)'
;MDWTYFMNFINVETGLIVIEGTLLLSLLITLVSMRRILPRSAAKESPLLDSDQIREWARESETICQGLSKNLEEKKVIVRRLIAQLDEKIRTFEILLKEGEGKGGRLSHDGEERDLGDQVCDLVRTGCDVSEISRRLHLSKGEVELILDLKRYRP
;
A
#
# COMPACT_ATOMS: atom_id res chain seq x y z
N MET A 1 -85.24 29.28 -30.90
CA MET A 1 -84.49 28.01 -30.95
C MET A 1 -83.35 28.29 -31.90
N ASP A 2 -82.21 28.59 -31.31
CA ASP A 2 -81.35 29.64 -31.81
C ASP A 2 -80.23 29.05 -32.68
N TRP A 3 -80.36 29.28 -33.98
CA TRP A 3 -79.44 28.86 -35.04
C TRP A 3 -77.98 29.27 -34.80
N THR A 4 -77.74 30.29 -33.98
CA THR A 4 -76.41 30.79 -33.59
C THR A 4 -75.64 29.80 -32.72
N TYR A 5 -76.32 29.08 -31.81
CA TYR A 5 -75.67 28.05 -30.99
C TYR A 5 -75.33 26.80 -31.81
N PHE A 6 -76.18 26.45 -32.78
CA PHE A 6 -75.92 25.34 -33.69
C PHE A 6 -74.71 25.62 -34.60
N MET A 7 -74.60 26.84 -35.15
CA MET A 7 -73.42 27.24 -35.93
C MET A 7 -72.13 27.29 -35.08
N ASN A 8 -72.19 27.78 -33.84
CA ASN A 8 -71.04 27.77 -32.94
C ASN A 8 -70.61 26.35 -32.55
N PHE A 9 -71.56 25.44 -32.35
CA PHE A 9 -71.26 24.03 -32.05
C PHE A 9 -70.57 23.33 -33.23
N ILE A 10 -71.09 23.51 -34.46
CA ILE A 10 -70.45 23.02 -35.70
C ILE A 10 -69.04 23.62 -35.86
N ASN A 11 -68.85 24.90 -35.54
CA ASN A 11 -67.54 25.56 -35.60
C ASN A 11 -66.53 25.01 -34.57
N VAL A 12 -67.00 24.60 -33.39
CA VAL A 12 -66.14 23.99 -32.36
C VAL A 12 -65.76 22.56 -32.73
N GLU A 13 -66.71 21.75 -33.23
CA GLU A 13 -66.44 20.38 -33.70
C GLU A 13 -65.52 20.38 -34.93
N THR A 14 -65.81 21.24 -35.91
CA THR A 14 -64.94 21.42 -37.09
C THR A 14 -63.57 21.98 -36.70
N GLY A 15 -63.51 22.89 -35.72
CA GLY A 15 -62.27 23.40 -35.15
C GLY A 15 -61.42 22.29 -34.52
N LEU A 16 -62.04 21.38 -33.76
CA LEU A 16 -61.35 20.24 -33.15
C LEU A 16 -60.76 19.29 -34.21
N ILE A 17 -61.53 18.99 -35.27
CA ILE A 17 -61.08 18.14 -36.39
C ILE A 17 -59.91 18.80 -37.13
N VAL A 18 -59.95 20.12 -37.34
CA VAL A 18 -58.85 20.86 -37.96
C VAL A 18 -57.61 20.82 -37.08
N ILE A 19 -57.74 21.01 -35.76
CA ILE A 19 -56.61 20.95 -34.82
C ILE A 19 -55.99 19.54 -34.83
N GLU A 20 -56.80 18.49 -34.68
CA GLU A 20 -56.33 17.11 -34.71
C GLU A 20 -55.66 16.76 -36.05
N GLY A 21 -56.25 17.20 -37.16
CA GLY A 21 -55.69 17.03 -38.50
C GLY A 21 -54.35 17.74 -38.66
N THR A 22 -54.21 18.98 -38.19
CA THR A 22 -52.94 19.71 -38.22
C THR A 22 -51.88 19.07 -37.33
N LEU A 23 -52.27 18.50 -36.19
CA LEU A 23 -51.38 17.82 -35.25
C LEU A 23 -50.83 16.52 -35.87
N LEU A 24 -51.71 15.71 -36.47
CA LEU A 24 -51.32 14.51 -37.21
C LEU A 24 -50.45 14.83 -38.43
N LEU A 25 -50.77 15.91 -39.16
CA LEU A 25 -49.97 16.34 -40.31
C LEU A 25 -48.58 16.81 -39.88
N SER A 26 -48.49 17.55 -38.76
CA SER A 26 -47.20 17.97 -38.19
C SER A 26 -46.36 16.78 -37.70
N LEU A 27 -47.00 15.76 -37.08
CA LEU A 27 -46.36 14.51 -36.68
C LEU A 27 -45.85 13.74 -37.91
N LEU A 28 -46.65 13.68 -38.97
CA LEU A 28 -46.25 13.02 -40.21
C LEU A 28 -45.09 13.75 -40.88
N ILE A 29 -45.13 15.08 -40.94
CA ILE A 29 -44.03 15.89 -41.51
C ILE A 29 -42.77 15.73 -40.68
N THR A 30 -42.86 15.73 -39.34
CA THR A 30 -41.70 15.50 -38.46
C THR A 30 -41.15 14.08 -38.58
N LEU A 31 -42.00 13.05 -38.74
CA LEU A 31 -41.53 11.69 -39.00
C LEU A 31 -40.88 11.54 -40.38
N VAL A 32 -41.44 12.20 -41.41
CA VAL A 32 -40.88 12.18 -42.77
C VAL A 32 -39.60 13.02 -42.83
N SER A 33 -39.56 14.18 -42.19
CA SER A 33 -38.35 14.99 -42.09
C SER A 33 -37.30 14.28 -41.26
N MET A 34 -37.66 13.64 -40.15
CA MET A 34 -36.76 12.79 -39.37
C MET A 34 -36.26 11.61 -40.20
N ARG A 35 -37.08 10.98 -41.06
CA ARG A 35 -36.63 9.93 -41.99
C ARG A 35 -35.83 10.43 -43.20
N ARG A 36 -35.94 11.71 -43.56
CA ARG A 36 -35.16 12.35 -44.64
C ARG A 36 -33.86 12.97 -44.12
N ILE A 37 -33.87 13.45 -42.87
CA ILE A 37 -32.76 14.08 -42.15
C ILE A 37 -31.94 13.03 -41.40
N LEU A 38 -32.53 11.91 -40.93
CA LEU A 38 -31.78 10.66 -40.78
C LEU A 38 -31.40 10.29 -42.21
N PRO A 39 -30.17 10.55 -42.62
CA PRO A 39 -29.74 10.11 -43.92
C PRO A 39 -29.84 8.58 -43.87
N ARG A 40 -29.86 7.95 -45.04
CA ARG A 40 -29.40 6.57 -45.20
C ARG A 40 -27.92 6.37 -44.79
N SER A 41 -27.42 7.13 -43.81
CA SER A 41 -26.20 6.93 -43.03
C SER A 41 -26.45 6.06 -41.78
N ALA A 42 -27.67 5.57 -41.54
CA ALA A 42 -27.82 4.42 -40.63
C ALA A 42 -27.24 3.09 -41.19
N ALA A 43 -26.52 3.15 -42.33
CA ALA A 43 -25.64 2.10 -42.81
C ALA A 43 -24.15 2.50 -42.81
N LYS A 44 -23.80 3.71 -42.34
CA LYS A 44 -22.42 4.18 -42.17
C LYS A 44 -22.36 5.13 -40.97
N GLU A 45 -21.71 4.67 -39.91
CA GLU A 45 -21.19 5.50 -38.82
C GLU A 45 -22.24 5.95 -37.79
N SER A 46 -22.81 4.98 -37.07
CA SER A 46 -22.73 5.12 -35.62
C SER A 46 -21.25 5.36 -35.27
N PRO A 47 -20.89 6.33 -34.41
CA PRO A 47 -19.57 6.37 -33.80
C PRO A 47 -19.55 5.19 -32.82
N LEU A 48 -19.45 3.98 -33.38
CA LEU A 48 -18.78 2.88 -32.74
C LEU A 48 -17.45 3.51 -32.38
N LEU A 49 -17.30 3.89 -31.11
CA LEU A 49 -16.01 4.08 -30.48
C LEU A 49 -15.08 3.11 -31.16
N ASP A 50 -14.15 3.67 -31.92
CA ASP A 50 -13.32 2.99 -32.89
C ASP A 50 -12.93 1.64 -32.30
N SER A 51 -13.60 0.58 -32.78
CA SER A 51 -13.54 -0.73 -32.11
C SER A 51 -12.10 -1.23 -32.08
N ASP A 52 -11.28 -0.72 -33.00
CA ASP A 52 -9.86 -0.92 -33.08
C ASP A 52 -9.10 -0.15 -31.98
N GLN A 53 -9.43 1.10 -31.66
CA GLN A 53 -8.88 1.82 -30.49
C GLN A 53 -9.22 1.14 -29.16
N ILE A 54 -10.46 0.69 -28.97
CA ILE A 54 -10.82 -0.05 -27.75
C ILE A 54 -10.02 -1.35 -27.64
N ARG A 55 -9.79 -2.02 -28.77
CA ARG A 55 -9.04 -3.27 -28.83
C ARG A 55 -7.53 -3.04 -28.62
N GLU A 56 -7.02 -1.91 -29.09
CA GLU A 56 -5.65 -1.45 -28.84
C GLU A 56 -5.46 -1.12 -27.36
N TRP A 57 -6.35 -0.34 -26.75
CA TRP A 57 -6.32 -0.06 -25.31
C TRP A 57 -6.52 -1.31 -24.44
N ALA A 58 -7.32 -2.28 -24.90
CA ALA A 58 -7.46 -3.55 -24.21
C ALA A 58 -6.14 -4.35 -24.23
N ARG A 59 -5.42 -4.36 -25.37
CA ARG A 59 -4.09 -4.98 -25.47
C ARG A 59 -3.03 -4.24 -24.64
N GLU A 60 -3.05 -2.91 -24.67
CA GLU A 60 -2.17 -2.09 -23.83
C GLU A 60 -2.44 -2.34 -22.34
N SER A 61 -3.71 -2.41 -21.95
CA SER A 61 -4.11 -2.75 -20.56
C SER A 61 -3.66 -4.16 -20.18
N GLU A 62 -3.81 -5.14 -21.07
CA GLU A 62 -3.37 -6.51 -20.84
C GLU A 62 -1.84 -6.60 -20.67
N THR A 63 -1.07 -5.93 -21.53
CA THR A 63 0.40 -5.88 -21.41
C THR A 63 0.86 -5.17 -20.15
N ILE A 64 0.19 -4.09 -19.74
CA ILE A 64 0.46 -3.41 -18.46
C ILE A 64 0.14 -4.34 -17.29
N CYS A 65 -1.00 -5.03 -17.31
CA CYS A 65 -1.38 -6.00 -16.29
C CYS A 65 -0.37 -7.16 -16.19
N GLN A 66 0.13 -7.67 -17.32
CA GLN A 66 1.18 -8.68 -17.36
C GLN A 66 2.49 -8.15 -16.78
N GLY A 67 2.89 -6.92 -17.11
CA GLY A 67 4.07 -6.26 -16.56
C GLY A 67 3.97 -6.05 -15.05
N LEU A 68 2.82 -5.60 -14.56
CA LEU A 68 2.54 -5.42 -13.13
C LEU A 68 2.52 -6.76 -12.39
N SER A 69 1.91 -7.80 -12.98
CA SER A 69 1.88 -9.14 -12.40
C SER A 69 3.29 -9.72 -12.26
N LYS A 70 4.12 -9.57 -13.31
CA LYS A 70 5.52 -9.98 -13.28
C LYS A 70 6.32 -9.22 -12.21
N ASN A 71 6.16 -7.89 -12.14
CA ASN A 71 6.84 -7.06 -11.14
C ASN A 71 6.41 -7.41 -9.71
N LEU A 72 5.12 -7.70 -9.49
CA LEU A 72 4.62 -8.17 -8.20
C LEU A 72 5.22 -9.52 -7.81
N GLU A 73 5.35 -10.46 -8.76
CA GLU A 73 5.97 -11.75 -8.47
C GLU A 73 7.47 -11.59 -8.17
N GLU A 74 8.19 -10.76 -8.92
CA GLU A 74 9.60 -10.42 -8.64
C GLU A 74 9.76 -9.79 -7.24
N LYS A 75 8.92 -8.82 -6.89
CA LYS A 75 8.94 -8.19 -5.56
C LYS A 75 8.57 -9.17 -4.45
N LYS A 76 7.63 -10.08 -4.68
CA LYS A 76 7.26 -11.14 -3.72
C LYS A 76 8.42 -12.10 -3.48
N VAL A 77 9.18 -12.46 -4.52
CA VAL A 77 10.41 -13.27 -4.39
C VAL A 77 11.45 -12.53 -3.55
N ILE A 78 11.65 -11.23 -3.76
CA ILE A 78 12.58 -10.42 -2.96
C ILE A 78 12.16 -10.39 -1.49
N VAL A 79 10.87 -10.15 -1.21
CA VAL A 79 10.34 -10.15 0.17
C VAL A 79 10.54 -11.51 0.84
N ARG A 80 10.26 -12.61 0.13
CA ARG A 80 10.52 -13.97 0.65
C ARG A 80 12.00 -14.21 0.95
N ARG A 81 12.90 -13.72 0.09
CA ARG A 81 14.35 -13.81 0.32
C ARG A 81 14.76 -12.98 1.55
N LEU A 82 14.21 -11.78 1.73
CA LEU A 82 14.47 -10.96 2.91
C LEU A 82 13.97 -11.62 4.19
N ILE A 83 12.76 -12.21 4.17
CA ILE A 83 12.22 -12.96 5.30
C ILE A 83 13.14 -14.14 5.64
N ALA A 84 13.58 -14.91 4.65
CA ALA A 84 14.50 -16.02 4.89
C ALA A 84 15.84 -15.55 5.48
N GLN A 85 16.36 -14.41 5.04
CA GLN A 85 17.57 -13.81 5.61
C GLN A 85 17.37 -13.30 7.04
N LEU A 86 16.20 -12.75 7.36
CA LEU A 86 15.85 -12.33 8.71
C LEU A 86 15.70 -13.54 9.64
N ASP A 87 15.02 -14.60 9.20
CA ASP A 87 14.88 -15.85 9.96
C ASP A 87 16.25 -16.48 10.25
N GLU A 88 17.15 -16.48 9.27
CA GLU A 88 18.52 -16.99 9.47
C GLU A 88 19.30 -16.17 10.50
N LYS A 89 19.17 -14.83 10.45
CA LYS A 89 19.78 -13.95 11.44
C LYS A 89 19.16 -14.14 12.83
N ILE A 90 17.85 -14.33 12.94
CA ILE A 90 17.17 -14.61 14.20
C ILE A 90 17.71 -15.91 14.79
N ARG A 91 17.81 -16.99 13.99
CA ARG A 91 18.40 -18.26 14.45
C ARG A 91 19.85 -18.11 14.87
N THR A 92 20.63 -17.34 14.12
CA THR A 92 22.03 -17.06 14.48
C THR A 92 22.09 -16.34 15.84
N PHE A 93 21.22 -15.36 16.08
CA PHE A 93 21.13 -14.69 17.37
C PHE A 93 20.63 -15.61 18.49
N GLU A 94 19.66 -16.48 18.24
CA GLU A 94 19.22 -17.48 19.22
C GLU A 94 20.35 -18.44 19.60
N ILE A 95 21.16 -18.88 18.63
CA ILE A 95 22.34 -19.71 18.88
C ILE A 95 23.37 -18.94 19.71
N LEU A 96 23.68 -17.69 19.34
CA LEU A 96 24.62 -16.86 20.08
C LEU A 96 24.14 -16.54 21.50
N LEU A 97 22.85 -16.31 21.69
CA LEU A 97 22.24 -16.13 23.00
C LEU A 97 22.35 -17.42 23.82
N LYS A 98 22.05 -18.58 23.24
CA LYS A 98 22.15 -19.88 23.91
C LYS A 98 23.60 -20.26 24.24
N GLU A 99 24.55 -19.92 23.38
CA GLU A 99 25.99 -20.07 23.66
C GLU A 99 26.47 -19.07 24.72
N GLY A 100 25.94 -17.85 24.69
CA GLY A 100 26.15 -16.82 25.70
C GLY A 100 25.57 -17.19 27.06
N GLU A 101 24.40 -17.83 27.11
CA GLU A 101 23.80 -18.41 28.32
C GLU A 101 24.57 -19.65 28.78
N GLY A 102 25.07 -20.48 27.85
CA GLY A 102 25.91 -21.64 28.17
C GLY A 102 27.29 -21.27 28.72
N LYS A 103 27.83 -20.10 28.36
CA LYS A 103 29.09 -19.55 28.89
C LYS A 103 28.90 -18.53 30.02
N GLY A 104 27.73 -17.91 30.11
CA GLY A 104 27.34 -16.93 31.13
C GLY A 104 26.58 -17.54 32.32
N GLY A 105 26.08 -18.77 32.19
CA GLY A 105 25.36 -19.51 33.23
C GLY A 105 26.23 -20.10 34.34
N ARG A 106 27.46 -19.60 34.52
CA ARG A 106 28.37 -20.01 35.60
C ARG A 106 28.93 -18.85 36.42
N LEU A 107 28.27 -17.70 36.40
CA LEU A 107 28.38 -16.73 37.48
C LEU A 107 27.13 -16.85 38.33
N SER A 108 27.24 -17.71 39.33
CA SER A 108 26.38 -17.71 40.51
C SER A 108 26.27 -16.28 41.04
N HIS A 109 25.15 -15.62 40.79
CA HIS A 109 24.79 -14.40 41.49
C HIS A 109 24.13 -14.79 42.81
N ASP A 110 24.92 -15.43 43.67
CA ASP A 110 24.60 -15.68 45.07
C ASP A 110 25.89 -15.49 45.87
N GLY A 111 26.10 -14.27 46.37
CA GLY A 111 27.25 -13.90 47.20
C GLY A 111 27.79 -12.50 46.94
N GLU A 112 27.39 -11.55 47.78
CA GLU A 112 27.97 -10.21 47.97
C GLU A 112 28.16 -9.34 46.72
N GLU A 113 27.22 -8.41 46.54
CA GLU A 113 27.32 -7.21 45.70
C GLU A 113 28.44 -6.27 46.24
N ARG A 114 29.70 -6.69 46.12
CA ARG A 114 30.85 -5.78 46.24
C ARG A 114 30.97 -5.04 44.93
N ASP A 115 30.90 -3.72 44.99
CA ASP A 115 31.09 -2.81 43.85
C ASP A 115 32.29 -3.30 43.02
N LEU A 116 32.07 -3.56 41.72
CA LEU A 116 33.12 -3.99 40.80
C LEU A 116 34.32 -3.03 40.84
N GLY A 117 34.07 -1.75 41.14
CA GLY A 117 35.11 -0.75 41.37
C GLY A 117 36.03 -1.08 42.55
N ASP A 118 35.48 -1.58 43.66
CA ASP A 118 36.26 -1.93 44.84
C ASP A 118 37.09 -3.20 44.61
N GLN A 119 36.54 -4.17 43.87
CA GLN A 119 37.27 -5.38 43.47
C GLN A 119 38.46 -5.07 42.55
N VAL A 120 38.29 -4.16 41.58
CA VAL A 120 39.38 -3.69 40.71
C VAL A 120 40.45 -2.98 41.54
N CYS A 121 40.06 -2.11 42.47
CA CYS A 121 40.99 -1.39 43.34
C CYS A 121 41.79 -2.33 44.26
N ASP A 122 41.15 -3.35 44.84
CA ASP A 122 41.82 -4.32 45.70
C ASP A 122 42.84 -5.16 44.92
N LEU A 123 42.50 -5.57 43.69
CA LEU A 123 43.44 -6.31 42.83
C LEU A 123 44.65 -5.46 42.42
N VAL A 124 44.46 -4.17 42.12
CA VAL A 124 45.58 -3.24 41.88
C VAL A 124 46.44 -3.07 43.14
N ARG A 125 45.83 -2.97 44.33
CA ARG A 125 46.56 -2.89 45.61
C ARG A 125 47.38 -4.13 45.91
N THR A 126 46.93 -5.30 45.44
CA THR A 126 47.72 -6.56 45.51
C THR A 126 48.85 -6.65 44.47
N GLY A 127 49.01 -5.63 43.61
CA GLY A 127 50.08 -5.56 42.61
C GLY A 127 49.75 -6.27 41.29
N CYS A 128 48.48 -6.59 41.01
CA CYS A 128 48.08 -7.20 39.75
C CYS A 128 48.09 -6.17 38.61
N ASP A 129 48.59 -6.57 37.44
CA ASP A 129 48.56 -5.74 36.22
C ASP A 129 47.15 -5.66 35.61
N VAL A 130 46.87 -4.60 34.86
CA VAL A 130 45.58 -4.37 34.15
C VAL A 130 45.22 -5.55 33.24
N SER A 131 46.22 -6.19 32.62
CA SER A 131 46.01 -7.37 31.78
C SER A 131 45.58 -8.61 32.57
N GLU A 132 45.97 -8.69 33.84
CA GLU A 132 45.61 -9.80 34.71
C GLU A 132 44.24 -9.58 35.36
N ILE A 133 43.92 -8.33 35.70
CA ILE A 133 42.61 -7.92 36.23
C ILE A 133 41.51 -8.12 35.17
N SER A 134 41.76 -7.70 33.92
CA SER A 134 40.84 -7.93 32.80
C SER A 134 40.54 -9.42 32.59
N ARG A 135 41.55 -10.28 32.74
CA ARG A 135 41.37 -11.74 32.66
C ARG A 135 40.60 -12.31 33.84
N ARG A 136 40.83 -11.81 35.06
CA ARG A 136 40.17 -12.32 36.28
C ARG A 136 38.72 -11.86 36.43
N LEU A 137 38.43 -10.62 36.03
CA LEU A 137 37.10 -10.02 36.14
C LEU A 137 36.31 -10.06 34.83
N HIS A 138 36.87 -10.62 33.75
CA HIS A 138 36.28 -10.65 32.42
C HIS A 138 35.89 -9.27 31.86
N LEU A 139 36.60 -8.23 32.30
CA LEU A 139 36.44 -6.84 31.83
C LEU A 139 37.43 -6.55 30.70
N SER A 140 37.08 -5.67 29.78
CA SER A 140 38.04 -5.17 28.80
C SER A 140 39.11 -4.30 29.46
N LYS A 141 40.30 -4.23 28.86
CA LYS A 141 41.39 -3.40 29.40
C LYS A 141 40.98 -1.93 29.56
N GLY A 142 40.19 -1.41 28.61
CA GLY A 142 39.66 -0.04 28.66
C GLY A 142 38.63 0.17 29.77
N GLU A 143 37.82 -0.83 30.11
CA GLU A 143 36.89 -0.74 31.25
C GLU A 143 37.63 -0.73 32.58
N VAL A 144 38.68 -1.54 32.73
CA VAL A 144 39.52 -1.54 33.94
C VAL A 144 40.21 -0.19 34.12
N GLU A 145 40.77 0.38 33.05
CA GLU A 145 41.41 1.71 33.05
C GLU A 145 40.40 2.82 33.38
N LEU A 146 39.21 2.77 32.75
CA LEU A 146 38.13 3.72 33.03
C LEU A 146 37.66 3.67 34.48
N ILE A 147 37.53 2.48 35.09
CA ILE A 147 37.14 2.33 36.49
C ILE A 147 38.18 2.96 37.42
N LEU A 148 39.47 2.74 37.14
CA LEU A 148 40.57 3.32 37.91
C LEU A 148 40.59 4.85 37.78
N ASP A 149 40.37 5.38 36.58
CA ASP A 149 40.29 6.82 36.34
C ASP A 149 39.08 7.42 37.06
N LEU A 150 37.91 6.81 36.97
CA LEU A 150 36.70 7.28 37.64
C LEU A 150 36.86 7.31 39.18
N LYS A 151 37.50 6.30 39.78
CA LYS A 151 37.81 6.30 41.22
C LYS A 151 38.88 7.33 41.58
N ARG A 152 39.85 7.62 40.69
CA ARG A 152 40.84 8.68 40.91
C ARG A 152 40.20 10.08 40.90
N TYR A 153 39.16 10.30 40.09
CA TYR A 153 38.47 11.59 39.96
C TYR A 153 37.33 11.81 40.96
N ARG A 154 36.88 10.77 41.67
CA ARG A 154 35.84 10.84 42.70
C ARG A 154 36.48 10.71 44.09
N PRO A 155 36.87 11.83 44.74
CA PRO A 155 37.33 11.80 46.13
C PRO A 155 36.23 11.35 47.10
#